data_AF-A0AAF1AL76-F1
#
_entry.id   AF-A0AAF1AL76-F1
#
_cell.length_a   1.000
_cell.length_b   1.000
_cell.length_c   1.000
_cell.angle_alpha   90.00
_cell.angle_beta   90.00
_cell.angle_gamma   90.00
#
_symmetry.space_group_name_H-M   'P 1'
#
loop_
_entity.id
_entity.type
_entity.pdbx_description
1 polymer ?
#
loop_
_entity_poly.entity_id
_entity_poly.type
_entity_poly.pdbx_seq_one_letter_code
_entity_poly.pdbx_strand_id
1 'polypeptide(L)'
;MSKHLAENPANEFLSALLTAIKCLTEPKRYYEKQKGTDEDALTRVIVTRAEVDLEEIKDLYYKRNSVTLENAVAKETSGHYKAFLLTLLGKQD
;
A
#
# COMPACT_ATOMS: atom_id res chain seq x y z
N MET A 1 -20.54 1.51 -12.08
CA MET A 1 -21.80 0.83 -11.69
C MET A 1 -21.45 -0.26 -10.68
N SER A 2 -21.08 0.14 -9.46
CA SER A 2 -20.51 -0.76 -8.45
C SER A 2 -20.60 -0.12 -7.05
N LYS A 3 -21.80 0.33 -6.69
CA LYS A 3 -22.09 0.87 -5.36
C LYS A 3 -23.24 0.16 -4.63
N HIS A 4 -23.71 -1.00 -5.12
CA HIS A 4 -24.83 -1.73 -4.52
C HIS A 4 -24.65 -3.25 -4.49
N LEU A 5 -23.47 -3.73 -4.05
CA LEU A 5 -23.27 -5.17 -3.76
C LEU A 5 -22.83 -5.43 -2.31
N ALA A 6 -22.74 -4.38 -1.48
CA ALA A 6 -22.33 -4.48 -0.10
C ALA A 6 -23.57 -4.54 0.78
N GLU A 7 -23.98 -5.75 1.17
CA GLU A 7 -24.64 -6.10 2.44
C GLU A 7 -25.04 -7.59 2.40
N ASN A 8 -24.05 -8.48 2.24
CA ASN A 8 -24.24 -9.91 2.49
C ASN A 8 -23.04 -10.43 3.30
N PRO A 9 -23.23 -10.99 4.50
CA PRO A 9 -22.13 -11.51 5.33
C PRO A 9 -21.32 -12.63 4.64
N ALA A 10 -21.91 -13.36 3.69
CA ALA A 10 -21.16 -14.30 2.85
C ALA A 10 -20.13 -13.60 1.95
N ASN A 11 -20.43 -12.37 1.49
CA ASN A 11 -19.50 -11.59 0.68
C ASN A 11 -18.32 -11.06 1.52
N GLU A 12 -18.53 -10.79 2.81
CA GLU A 12 -17.45 -10.37 3.72
C GLU A 12 -16.46 -11.52 3.97
N PHE A 13 -16.96 -12.71 4.29
CA PHE A 13 -16.11 -13.90 4.47
C PHE A 13 -15.35 -14.25 3.18
N LEU A 14 -16.03 -14.24 2.03
CA LEU A 14 -15.38 -14.48 0.73
C LEU A 14 -14.32 -13.40 0.42
N SER A 15 -14.59 -12.13 0.75
CA SER A 15 -13.63 -11.05 0.59
C SER A 15 -12.39 -11.23 1.48
N ALA A 16 -12.60 -11.58 2.75
CA ALA A 16 -11.51 -11.87 3.69
C ALA A 16 -10.68 -13.08 3.22
N LEU A 17 -11.32 -14.15 2.77
CA LEU A 17 -10.65 -15.35 2.25
C LEU A 17 -9.85 -15.03 0.98
N LEU A 18 -10.44 -14.30 0.02
CA LEU A 18 -9.73 -13.86 -1.18
C LEU A 18 -8.56 -12.94 -0.86
N THR A 19 -8.70 -12.09 0.16
CA THR A 19 -7.63 -11.23 0.65
C THR A 19 -6.49 -12.07 1.22
N ALA A 20 -6.78 -13.04 2.09
CA ALA A 20 -5.78 -13.95 2.64
C ALA A 20 -5.04 -14.73 1.54
N ILE A 21 -5.77 -15.27 0.56
CA ILE A 21 -5.17 -15.98 -0.58
C ILE A 21 -4.22 -15.06 -1.36
N LYS A 22 -4.62 -13.81 -1.65
CA LYS A 22 -3.77 -12.83 -2.34
C LYS A 22 -2.52 -12.47 -1.53
N CYS A 23 -2.64 -12.30 -0.22
CA CYS A 23 -1.49 -12.06 0.67
C CYS A 23 -0.48 -13.21 0.62
N LEU A 24 -0.95 -14.45 0.54
CA LEU A 24 -0.10 -15.64 0.53
C LEU A 24 0.53 -15.89 -0.85
N THR A 25 -0.20 -15.62 -1.92
CA THR A 25 0.21 -15.98 -3.30
C THR A 25 0.98 -14.87 -3.99
N GLU A 26 0.61 -13.61 -3.80
CA GLU A 26 1.22 -12.47 -4.46
C GLU A 26 1.41 -11.29 -3.47
N PRO A 27 2.17 -11.48 -2.37
CA PRO A 27 2.28 -10.50 -1.27
C PRO A 27 2.67 -9.11 -1.76
N LYS A 28 3.64 -9.03 -2.67
CA LYS A 28 4.16 -7.76 -3.21
C LYS A 28 3.10 -6.99 -3.99
N ARG A 29 2.33 -7.70 -4.82
CA ARG A 29 1.17 -7.11 -5.54
C ARG A 29 0.05 -6.76 -4.57
N TYR A 30 -0.13 -7.49 -3.48
CA TYR A 30 -1.11 -7.13 -2.46
C TYR A 30 -0.73 -5.81 -1.76
N TYR A 31 0.53 -5.67 -1.33
CA TYR A 31 1.02 -4.47 -0.64
C TYR A 31 1.06 -3.25 -1.55
N GLU A 32 1.48 -3.40 -2.81
CA GLU A 32 1.36 -2.33 -3.82
C GLU A 32 -0.09 -1.86 -3.97
N LYS A 33 -1.05 -2.80 -3.92
CA LYS A 33 -2.46 -2.50 -4.11
C LYS A 33 -3.16 -1.90 -2.90
N GLN A 34 -2.51 -1.84 -1.73
CA GLN A 34 -3.10 -1.21 -0.56
C GLN A 34 -3.31 0.29 -0.82
N LYS A 35 -4.52 0.64 -1.24
CA LYS A 35 -5.00 2.01 -1.37
C LYS A 35 -5.96 2.25 -0.24
N GLY A 36 -5.48 2.90 0.82
CA GLY A 36 -6.32 3.39 1.91
C GLY A 36 -6.15 4.89 2.05
N THR A 37 -7.26 5.60 2.25
CA THR A 37 -7.28 6.95 2.83
C THR A 37 -6.98 6.88 4.33
N ASP A 38 -5.94 6.16 4.69
CA ASP A 38 -5.55 5.92 6.07
C ASP A 38 -4.03 5.96 6.06
N GLU A 39 -3.49 7.07 6.58
CA GLU A 39 -2.05 7.26 6.76
C GLU A 39 -1.42 6.03 7.45
N ASP A 40 -2.20 5.31 8.26
CA ASP A 40 -1.87 4.03 8.89
C ASP A 40 -1.58 2.89 7.91
N ALA A 41 -2.33 2.77 6.82
CA ALA A 41 -2.10 1.72 5.83
C ALA A 41 -0.80 1.98 5.06
N LEU A 42 -0.56 3.24 4.70
CA LEU A 42 0.66 3.70 4.04
C LEU A 42 1.88 3.50 4.95
N THR A 43 1.79 3.95 6.20
CA THR A 43 2.84 3.77 7.22
C THR A 43 3.13 2.31 7.47
N ARG A 44 2.09 1.47 7.64
CA ARG A 44 2.28 0.05 7.88
C ARG A 44 3.05 -0.62 6.76
N VAL A 45 2.72 -0.35 5.49
CA VAL A 45 3.46 -0.95 4.36
C VAL A 45 4.91 -0.44 4.33
N ILE A 46 5.14 0.86 4.42
CA ILE A 46 6.49 1.43 4.34
C ILE A 46 7.37 0.91 5.48
N VAL A 47 6.88 0.97 6.72
CA VAL A 47 7.65 0.57 7.91
C VAL A 47 7.91 -0.93 7.94
N THR A 48 6.89 -1.76 7.70
CA THR A 48 7.05 -3.23 7.85
C THR A 48 7.79 -3.89 6.69
N ARG A 49 7.89 -3.22 5.54
CA ARG A 49 8.55 -3.76 4.34
C ARG A 49 9.89 -3.11 4.02
N ALA A 50 10.29 -2.05 4.71
CA ALA A 50 11.51 -1.27 4.46
C ALA A 50 12.76 -2.12 4.22
N GLU A 51 12.98 -3.13 5.08
CA GLU A 51 14.17 -3.99 5.01
C GLU A 51 13.91 -5.36 4.35
N VAL A 52 12.71 -5.57 3.79
CA VAL A 52 12.29 -6.87 3.26
C VAL A 52 12.25 -6.86 1.74
N ASP A 53 11.36 -6.05 1.16
CA ASP A 53 11.11 -6.02 -0.29
C ASP A 53 10.48 -4.70 -0.76
N LEU A 54 10.73 -3.60 -0.03
CA LEU A 54 10.15 -2.28 -0.36
C LEU A 54 10.53 -1.80 -1.77
N GLU A 55 11.72 -2.14 -2.26
CA GLU A 55 12.16 -1.74 -3.61
C GLU A 55 11.32 -2.39 -4.72
N GLU A 56 10.97 -3.67 -4.58
CA GLU A 56 10.10 -4.33 -5.55
C GLU A 56 8.65 -3.83 -5.45
N ILE A 57 8.20 -3.47 -4.25
CA ILE A 57 6.90 -2.83 -4.04
C ILE A 57 6.88 -1.45 -4.72
N LYS A 58 7.95 -0.65 -4.62
CA LYS A 58 8.10 0.64 -5.31
C LYS A 58 8.01 0.48 -6.83
N ASP A 59 8.71 -0.51 -7.39
CA ASP A 59 8.66 -0.81 -8.82
C ASP A 59 7.25 -1.20 -9.30
N LEU A 60 6.58 -2.09 -8.57
CA LEU A 60 5.21 -2.48 -8.88
C LEU A 60 4.24 -1.29 -8.78
N TYR A 61 4.43 -0.44 -7.77
CA TYR A 61 3.62 0.76 -7.56
C TYR A 61 3.78 1.74 -8.73
N TYR A 62 5.02 1.98 -9.15
CA TYR A 62 5.32 2.83 -10.29
C TYR A 62 4.71 2.28 -11.59
N LYS A 63 4.91 0.98 -11.87
CA LYS A 63 4.34 0.31 -13.05
C LYS A 63 2.83 0.45 -13.17
N ARG A 64 2.12 0.51 -12.04
CA ARG A 64 0.66 0.61 -12.02
C ARG A 64 0.14 2.04 -12.01
N ASN A 65 0.75 2.93 -11.23
CA ASN A 65 0.22 4.27 -10.96
C ASN A 65 0.93 5.38 -11.75
N SER A 66 2.03 5.05 -12.44
CA SER A 66 2.88 5.99 -13.19
C SER A 66 3.42 7.17 -12.36
N VAL A 67 3.44 6.99 -11.04
CA VAL A 67 3.95 7.95 -10.04
C VAL A 67 4.79 7.14 -9.06
N THR A 68 5.94 7.69 -8.65
CA THR A 68 6.80 7.03 -7.67
C THR A 68 6.16 7.06 -6.28
N LEU A 69 6.43 6.05 -5.46
CA LEU A 69 5.86 5.96 -4.11
C LEU A 69 6.26 7.16 -3.25
N GLU A 70 7.49 7.65 -3.40
CA GLU A 70 8.00 8.84 -2.72
C GLU A 70 7.20 10.10 -3.07
N ASN A 71 6.84 10.27 -4.35
CA ASN A 71 6.07 11.43 -4.78
C ASN A 71 4.63 11.37 -4.26
N ALA A 72 4.04 10.17 -4.19
CA ALA A 72 2.75 9.95 -3.56
C ALA A 72 2.80 10.31 -2.06
N VAL A 73 3.78 9.79 -1.31
CA VAL A 73 3.97 10.10 0.11
C VAL A 73 4.21 11.59 0.33
N ALA A 74 5.08 12.21 -0.47
CA ALA A 74 5.44 13.61 -0.34
C ALA A 74 4.28 14.58 -0.59
N LYS A 75 3.26 14.15 -1.34
CA LYS A 75 2.06 14.91 -1.64
C LYS A 75 1.00 14.78 -0.55
N GLU A 76 0.84 13.59 0.01
CA GLU A 76 -0.23 13.28 0.97
C GLU A 76 0.17 13.56 2.43
N THR A 77 1.47 13.64 2.74
CA THR A 77 1.98 13.82 4.11
C THR A 77 2.77 15.13 4.27
N SER A 78 2.96 15.59 5.51
CA SER A 78 3.71 16.82 5.82
C SER A 78 4.56 16.71 7.10
N GLY A 79 5.41 17.72 7.33
CA GLY A 79 6.23 17.83 8.55
C GLY A 79 7.23 16.69 8.76
N HIS A 80 7.53 16.40 10.03
CA HIS A 80 8.48 15.34 10.41
C HIS A 80 8.00 13.95 10.01
N TYR A 81 6.69 13.74 9.95
CA TYR A 81 6.11 12.47 9.51
C TYR A 81 6.45 12.18 8.04
N LYS A 82 6.29 13.16 7.15
CA LYS A 82 6.76 13.07 5.76
C LYS A 82 8.25 12.76 5.68
N ALA A 83 9.08 13.50 6.43
CA ALA A 83 10.52 13.32 6.40
C ALA A 83 10.90 11.89 6.78
N PHE A 84 10.33 11.38 7.87
CA PHE A 84 10.55 10.01 8.34
C PHE A 84 10.20 8.95 7.28
N LEU A 85 9.00 9.04 6.67
CA LEU A 85 8.58 8.09 5.65
C LEU A 85 9.45 8.15 4.39
N LEU A 86 9.89 9.33 3.97
CA LEU A 86 10.80 9.48 2.83
C LEU A 86 12.19 8.91 3.11
N THR A 87 12.69 9.04 4.34
CA THR A 87 13.94 8.39 4.76
C THR A 87 13.83 6.87 4.66
N LEU A 88 12.73 6.27 5.13
CA LEU A 88 12.50 4.82 5.02
C LEU A 88 12.40 4.35 3.56
N LEU A 89 11.95 5.21 2.65
CA LEU A 89 11.90 4.94 1.21
C LEU A 89 13.26 5.06 0.52
N GLY A 90 14.31 5.45 1.24
CA GLY A 90 15.66 5.64 0.71
C GLY A 90 15.84 6.96 -0.03
N LYS A 91 14.92 7.92 0.12
CA LYS A 91 15.08 9.27 -0.44
C LYS A 91 15.97 10.07 0.53
N GLN A 92 17.26 10.08 0.26
CA GLN A 92 18.20 11.02 0.87
C GLN A 92 18.12 12.34 0.10
N ASP A 93 18.24 13.47 0.84
CA ASP A 93 18.26 14.82 0.28
C ASP A 93 19.36 15.01 -0.77
#